data_AF-A0A1W6YJ14-F1
#
_entry.id   AF-A0A1W6YJ14-F1
#
_cell.length_a   1.000
_cell.length_b   1.000
_cell.length_c   1.000
_cell.angle_alpha   90.00
_cell.angle_beta   90.00
_cell.angle_gamma   90.00
#
_symmetry.space_group_name_H-M   'P 1'
#
loop_
_entity.id
_entity.type
_entity.pdbx_description
1 polymer ?
#
loop_
_entity_poly.entity_id
_entity_poly.type
_entity_poly.pdbx_seq_one_letter_code
_entity_poly.pdbx_strand_id
1 'polypeptide(L)'
;MPGCRPLLFAALALLAGCASGIEPGGNFPAVTFDVATPYDAALRRGSEFVRICHTAPEHPYGVEYRDTMTLDEKFAVGRIVVIKVPEPTVHLEVLEFKPKGKTDATVTATVVGRDIWDQKELEAVQRSIETATPVCRPAS
;
A
#
# COMPACT_ATOMS: atom_id res chain seq x y z
N MET A 1 20.37 -26.75 57.34
CA MET A 1 19.42 -26.88 56.22
C MET A 1 19.62 -25.69 55.27
N PRO A 2 19.71 -25.92 53.96
CA PRO A 2 20.07 -24.93 52.96
C PRO A 2 18.86 -24.07 52.55
N GLY A 3 19.12 -22.88 52.00
CA GLY A 3 18.10 -22.02 51.41
C GLY A 3 18.71 -20.78 50.76
N CYS A 4 19.45 -20.97 49.67
CA CYS A 4 20.01 -19.93 48.81
C CYS A 4 18.91 -19.28 47.93
N ARG A 5 18.88 -17.94 47.89
CA ARG A 5 18.75 -17.02 46.71
C ARG A 5 17.55 -17.21 45.72
N PRO A 6 17.34 -16.31 44.74
CA PRO A 6 17.13 -14.86 44.76
C PRO A 6 15.88 -14.46 43.89
N LEU A 7 15.61 -13.15 43.78
CA LEU A 7 15.03 -12.41 42.63
C LEU A 7 14.29 -13.19 41.52
N LEU A 8 13.05 -12.79 41.17
CA LEU A 8 12.52 -12.74 39.80
C LEU A 8 11.21 -11.94 39.77
N PHE A 9 11.25 -10.65 39.42
CA PHE A 9 11.11 -10.10 38.07
C PHE A 9 9.69 -10.22 37.47
N ALA A 10 9.05 -9.05 37.45
CA ALA A 10 8.07 -8.56 36.48
C ALA A 10 7.62 -9.51 35.36
N ALA A 11 6.35 -9.89 35.39
CA ALA A 11 5.62 -10.36 34.22
C ALA A 11 4.71 -9.24 33.69
N LEU A 12 5.32 -8.20 33.13
CA LEU A 12 4.65 -7.30 32.17
C LEU A 12 4.78 -7.98 30.80
N ALA A 13 3.91 -8.95 30.54
CA ALA A 13 3.83 -9.60 29.25
C ALA A 13 3.20 -8.63 28.24
N LEU A 14 4.08 -8.09 27.39
CA LEU A 14 3.85 -7.41 26.13
C LEU A 14 2.53 -7.79 25.43
N LEU A 15 1.57 -6.87 25.44
CA LEU A 15 0.45 -6.80 24.49
C LEU A 15 0.73 -5.76 23.40
N ALA A 16 2.00 -5.57 23.03
CA ALA A 16 2.37 -4.82 21.83
C ALA A 16 2.23 -5.75 20.62
N GLY A 17 0.98 -6.04 20.23
CA GLY A 17 0.69 -6.70 18.97
C GLY A 17 1.21 -5.84 17.82
N CYS A 18 2.10 -6.40 17.02
CA CYS A 18 2.71 -5.76 15.87
C CYS A 18 1.64 -5.32 14.86
N ALA A 19 1.40 -4.01 14.73
CA ALA A 19 0.72 -3.47 13.57
C ALA A 19 1.59 -3.81 12.33
N SER A 20 1.07 -4.63 11.43
CA SER A 20 1.82 -5.25 10.33
C SER A 20 1.34 -4.76 8.95
N GLY A 21 1.13 -3.44 8.86
CA GLY A 21 0.77 -2.70 7.65
C GLY A 21 1.55 -1.39 7.53
N ILE A 22 1.33 -0.66 6.44
CA ILE A 22 1.96 0.65 6.21
C ILE A 22 1.46 1.67 7.23
N GLU A 23 2.39 2.16 8.06
CA GLU A 23 2.15 3.17 9.08
C GLU A 23 2.68 4.56 8.65
N PRO A 24 2.01 5.66 9.04
CA PRO A 24 2.52 7.00 8.80
C PRO A 24 3.91 7.21 9.42
N GLY A 25 4.87 7.68 8.62
CA GLY A 25 6.24 7.94 9.08
C GLY A 25 7.14 6.71 9.20
N GLY A 26 6.64 5.51 8.85
CA GLY A 26 7.48 4.33 8.72
C GLY A 26 8.33 4.35 7.44
N ASN A 27 9.36 3.51 7.40
CA ASN A 27 10.21 3.33 6.24
C ASN A 27 9.76 2.08 5.47
N PHE A 28 9.03 2.29 4.38
CA PHE A 28 8.47 1.23 3.54
C PHE A 28 8.98 1.39 2.10
N PRO A 29 9.14 0.29 1.34
CA PRO A 29 9.49 0.38 -0.07
C PRO A 29 8.49 1.26 -0.83
N ALA A 30 9.01 2.24 -1.56
CA ALA A 30 8.20 3.17 -2.31
C ALA A 30 8.89 3.61 -3.60
N VAL A 31 8.09 3.96 -4.60
CA VAL A 31 8.54 4.64 -5.82
C VAL A 31 7.74 5.92 -6.00
N THR A 32 8.42 7.00 -6.36
CA THR A 32 7.80 8.27 -6.76
C THR A 32 8.20 8.58 -8.20
N PHE A 33 7.21 8.86 -9.04
CA PHE A 33 7.42 9.17 -10.44
C PHE A 33 6.40 10.19 -10.94
N ASP A 34 6.78 10.90 -12.00
CA ASP A 34 5.90 11.84 -12.69
C ASP A 34 5.31 11.19 -13.93
N VAL A 35 4.03 11.45 -14.17
CA VAL A 35 3.32 10.98 -15.36
C VAL A 35 2.78 12.18 -16.12
N ALA A 36 2.99 12.17 -17.44
CA ALA A 36 2.49 13.19 -18.37
C ALA A 36 0.99 12.99 -18.66
N THR A 37 0.18 13.00 -17.61
CA THR A 37 -1.29 12.98 -17.68
C THR A 37 -1.87 13.83 -16.55
N PRO A 38 -3.04 14.47 -16.75
CA PRO A 38 -3.73 15.19 -15.70
C PRO A 38 -4.00 14.33 -14.47
N TYR A 39 -4.05 14.98 -13.30
CA TYR A 39 -4.23 14.35 -11.99
C TYR A 39 -5.42 13.38 -11.92
N ASP A 40 -6.59 13.79 -12.41
CA ASP A 40 -7.81 12.99 -12.43
C ASP A 40 -7.66 11.73 -13.30
N ALA A 41 -6.98 11.87 -14.44
CA ALA A 41 -6.67 10.74 -15.31
C ALA A 41 -5.64 9.79 -14.66
N ALA A 42 -4.62 10.30 -13.96
CA ALA A 42 -3.66 9.48 -13.22
C ALA A 42 -4.35 8.68 -12.11
N LEU A 43 -5.18 9.33 -11.30
CA LEU A 43 -5.94 8.70 -10.23
C LEU A 43 -6.85 7.58 -10.77
N ARG A 44 -7.56 7.84 -11.88
CA ARG A 44 -8.40 6.83 -12.53
C ARG A 44 -7.61 5.61 -13.01
N ARG A 45 -6.41 5.81 -13.57
CA ARG A 45 -5.52 4.72 -13.97
C ARG A 45 -5.07 3.88 -12.77
N GLY A 46 -4.75 4.54 -11.65
CA GLY A 46 -4.42 3.86 -10.39
C GLY A 46 -5.57 3.05 -9.81
N SER A 47 -6.78 3.61 -9.80
CA SER A 47 -7.99 2.89 -9.35
C SER A 47 -8.27 1.66 -10.23
N GLU A 48 -8.13 1.79 -11.54
CA GLU A 48 -8.34 0.67 -12.46
C GLU A 48 -7.28 -0.43 -12.30
N PHE A 49 -6.02 -0.04 -12.06
CA PHE A 49 -4.95 -0.99 -11.70
C PHE A 49 -5.32 -1.81 -10.46
N VAL A 50 -5.67 -1.14 -9.35
CA VAL A 50 -6.03 -1.81 -8.10
C VAL A 50 -7.24 -2.73 -8.29
N ARG A 51 -8.24 -2.26 -9.04
CA ARG A 51 -9.43 -3.04 -9.35
C ARG A 51 -9.11 -4.33 -10.10
N ILE A 52 -8.29 -4.25 -11.15
CA ILE A 52 -7.96 -5.40 -11.99
C ILE A 52 -6.99 -6.36 -11.28
N CYS A 53 -5.99 -5.82 -10.58
CA CYS A 53 -4.88 -6.63 -10.08
C CYS A 53 -5.07 -7.15 -8.65
N HIS A 54 -5.99 -6.57 -7.86
CA HIS A 54 -6.17 -6.95 -6.45
C HIS A 54 -7.60 -7.25 -6.06
N THR A 55 -8.57 -6.43 -6.47
CA THR A 55 -9.95 -6.49 -5.93
C THR A 55 -10.97 -7.15 -6.87
N ALA A 56 -10.54 -7.55 -8.07
CA ALA A 56 -11.32 -8.38 -8.97
C ALA A 56 -11.68 -9.74 -8.31
N PRO A 57 -12.84 -10.33 -8.66
CA PRO A 57 -13.40 -11.49 -7.94
C PRO A 57 -12.56 -12.77 -8.04
N GLU A 58 -11.72 -12.91 -9.05
CA GLU A 58 -10.72 -13.98 -9.13
C GLU A 58 -9.59 -13.63 -8.17
N HIS A 59 -9.67 -14.08 -6.91
CA HIS A 59 -8.66 -13.86 -5.87
C HIS A 59 -7.25 -14.29 -6.35
N PRO A 60 -6.44 -13.39 -6.93
CA PRO A 60 -5.26 -13.79 -7.70
C PRO A 60 -4.19 -14.39 -6.78
N TYR A 61 -4.28 -14.08 -5.49
CA TYR A 61 -3.34 -14.41 -4.45
C TYR A 61 -3.99 -15.27 -3.34
N GLY A 62 -5.14 -15.88 -3.61
CA GLY A 62 -5.85 -16.76 -2.67
C GLY A 62 -6.45 -16.06 -1.45
N VAL A 63 -6.49 -14.72 -1.45
CA VAL A 63 -7.06 -13.88 -0.39
C VAL A 63 -7.94 -12.79 -0.98
N GLU A 64 -8.91 -12.32 -0.20
CA GLU A 64 -9.75 -11.17 -0.57
C GLU A 64 -9.06 -9.87 -0.18
N TYR A 65 -8.86 -9.00 -1.17
CA TYR A 65 -8.45 -7.62 -0.98
C TYR A 65 -9.62 -6.67 -1.24
N ARG A 66 -9.57 -5.51 -0.59
CA ARG A 66 -10.44 -4.37 -0.87
C ARG A 66 -9.60 -3.12 -0.98
N ASP A 67 -10.15 -2.13 -1.66
CA ASP A 67 -9.56 -0.80 -1.75
C ASP A 67 -10.48 0.25 -1.14
N THR A 68 -9.86 1.34 -0.69
CA THR A 68 -10.54 2.57 -0.29
C THR A 68 -9.91 3.73 -1.05
N MET A 69 -10.74 4.68 -1.49
CA MET A 69 -10.27 5.89 -2.17
C MET A 69 -10.72 7.12 -1.40
N THR A 70 -9.78 8.02 -1.11
CA THR A 70 -10.04 9.30 -0.45
C THR A 70 -9.49 10.45 -1.29
N LEU A 71 -10.22 11.56 -1.34
CA LEU A 71 -9.83 12.79 -2.02
C LEU A 71 -9.70 13.90 -0.98
N ASP A 72 -8.50 14.43 -0.81
CA ASP A 72 -8.29 15.67 -0.07
C ASP A 72 -8.42 16.84 -1.04
N GLU A 73 -9.60 17.46 -1.07
CA GLU A 73 -9.90 18.59 -1.96
C GLU A 73 -9.03 19.82 -1.67
N LYS A 74 -8.58 19.99 -0.42
CA LYS A 74 -7.79 21.15 -0.01
C LYS A 74 -6.39 21.12 -0.61
N PHE A 75 -5.81 19.94 -0.73
CA PHE A 75 -4.45 19.75 -1.26
C PHE A 75 -4.42 19.05 -2.63
N ALA A 76 -5.61 18.77 -3.20
CA ALA A 76 -5.78 17.97 -4.41
C ALA A 76 -4.99 16.65 -4.36
N VAL A 77 -5.03 15.97 -3.21
CA VAL A 77 -4.35 14.69 -3.01
C VAL A 77 -5.36 13.57 -3.13
N GLY A 78 -5.17 12.70 -4.12
CA GLY A 78 -5.92 11.46 -4.26
C GLY A 78 -5.15 10.35 -3.58
N ARG A 79 -5.83 9.51 -2.81
CA ARG A 79 -5.20 8.39 -2.13
C ARG A 79 -6.04 7.12 -2.31
N ILE A 80 -5.39 6.06 -2.75
CA ILE A 80 -5.98 4.71 -2.85
C ILE A 80 -5.20 3.81 -1.89
N VAL A 81 -5.91 3.03 -1.09
CA VAL A 81 -5.30 2.13 -0.10
C VAL A 81 -5.85 0.72 -0.30
N VAL A 82 -4.96 -0.24 -0.49
CA VAL A 82 -5.29 -1.67 -0.55
C VAL A 82 -5.16 -2.29 0.82
N ILE A 83 -6.19 -3.02 1.24
CA ILE A 83 -6.29 -3.70 2.52
C ILE A 83 -6.66 -5.17 2.34
N LYS A 84 -6.25 -6.00 3.29
CA LYS A 84 -6.69 -7.40 3.38
C LYS A 84 -8.02 -7.49 4.12
N VAL A 85 -8.95 -8.33 3.66
CA VAL A 85 -10.19 -8.61 4.40
C VAL A 85 -9.94 -9.78 5.38
N PRO A 86 -10.40 -9.70 6.65
CA PRO A 86 -11.15 -8.63 7.31
C PRO A 86 -10.27 -7.69 8.16
N GLU A 87 -9.04 -7.38 7.72
CA GLU A 87 -8.02 -6.61 8.44
C GLU A 87 -7.91 -5.17 7.89
N PRO A 88 -8.92 -4.28 8.04
CA PRO A 88 -8.96 -2.97 7.37
C PRO A 88 -7.90 -1.98 7.88
N THR A 89 -7.30 -2.24 9.04
CA THR A 89 -6.22 -1.44 9.60
C THR A 89 -4.85 -1.79 9.01
N VAL A 90 -4.75 -2.87 8.23
CA VAL A 90 -3.52 -3.33 7.61
C VAL A 90 -3.46 -2.83 6.18
N HIS A 91 -2.82 -1.67 5.98
CA HIS A 91 -2.52 -1.14 4.66
C HIS A 91 -1.40 -1.95 4.02
N LEU A 92 -1.65 -2.51 2.85
CA LEU A 92 -0.68 -3.32 2.10
C LEU A 92 0.00 -2.54 1.00
N GLU A 93 -0.78 -1.66 0.36
CA GLU A 93 -0.33 -0.74 -0.66
C GLU A 93 -1.05 0.61 -0.48
N VAL A 94 -0.32 1.69 -0.69
CA VAL A 94 -0.84 3.06 -0.69
C VAL A 94 -0.35 3.76 -1.95
N LEU A 95 -1.30 4.24 -2.75
CA LEU A 95 -1.04 5.07 -3.93
C LEU A 95 -1.48 6.50 -3.62
N GLU A 96 -0.57 7.46 -3.69
CA GLU A 96 -0.85 8.89 -3.55
C GLU A 96 -0.64 9.61 -4.89
N PHE A 97 -1.60 10.46 -5.25
CA PHE A 97 -1.62 11.22 -6.50
C PHE A 97 -1.67 12.70 -6.16
N LYS A 98 -0.81 13.50 -6.79
CA LYS A 98 -0.77 14.94 -6.60
C LYS A 98 -0.65 15.65 -7.96
N PRO A 99 -1.31 16.80 -8.17
CA PRO A 99 -1.06 17.60 -9.34
C PRO A 99 0.39 18.12 -9.29
N LYS A 100 1.12 17.93 -10.39
CA LYS A 100 2.42 18.59 -10.62
C LYS A 100 2.24 19.86 -11.45
N GLY A 101 1.29 19.82 -12.38
CA GLY A 101 0.92 20.93 -13.25
C GLY A 101 -0.48 20.73 -13.83
N LYS A 102 -0.79 21.46 -14.90
CA LYS A 102 -2.11 21.34 -15.58
C LYS A 102 -2.27 20.01 -16.33
N THR A 103 -1.17 19.45 -16.83
CA THR A 103 -1.15 18.27 -17.69
C THR A 103 -0.42 17.08 -17.07
N ASP A 104 0.15 17.25 -15.88
CA ASP A 104 1.09 16.31 -15.29
C ASP A 104 0.73 16.06 -13.81
N ALA A 105 1.00 14.85 -13.35
CA ALA A 105 0.79 14.42 -11.97
C ALA A 105 2.04 13.72 -11.43
N THR A 106 2.24 13.85 -10.12
CA THR A 106 3.22 13.05 -9.37
C THR A 106 2.47 11.95 -8.66
N VAL A 107 3.01 10.73 -8.75
CA VAL A 107 2.47 9.54 -8.10
C VAL A 107 3.52 9.00 -7.14
N THR A 108 3.09 8.65 -5.93
CA THR A 108 3.88 7.88 -4.98
C THR A 108 3.17 6.58 -4.68
N ALA A 109 3.81 5.45 -4.99
CA ALA A 109 3.33 4.12 -4.63
C ALA A 109 4.19 3.60 -3.48
N THR A 110 3.55 3.10 -2.43
CA THR A 110 4.21 2.52 -1.25
C THR A 110 3.63 1.15 -0.99
N VAL A 111 4.48 0.16 -0.72
CA VAL A 111 4.07 -1.22 -0.40
C VAL A 111 4.60 -1.63 0.98
N VAL A 112 3.93 -2.58 1.62
CA VAL A 112 4.34 -3.08 2.95
C VAL A 112 5.69 -3.82 2.93
N GLY A 113 6.20 -4.19 1.74
CA GLY A 113 7.53 -4.77 1.57
C GLY A 113 7.62 -6.27 1.89
N ARG A 114 6.49 -6.98 1.87
CA ARG A 114 6.40 -8.42 2.17
C ARG A 114 5.54 -9.15 1.15
N ASP A 115 5.82 -10.44 0.98
CA ASP A 115 5.09 -11.35 0.08
C ASP A 115 5.04 -10.80 -1.36
N ILE A 116 3.84 -10.54 -1.88
CA ILE A 116 3.63 -9.99 -3.23
C ILE A 116 3.87 -8.47 -3.28
N TRP A 117 3.88 -7.80 -2.13
CA TRP A 117 3.97 -6.35 -1.97
C TRP A 117 5.44 -5.92 -1.97
N ASP A 118 6.10 -6.11 -3.11
CA ASP A 118 7.54 -5.97 -3.28
C ASP A 118 7.89 -4.96 -4.40
N GLN A 119 9.16 -4.92 -4.81
CA GLN A 119 9.61 -4.04 -5.89
C GLN A 119 8.91 -4.34 -7.23
N LYS A 120 8.51 -5.59 -7.50
CA LYS A 120 7.81 -5.95 -8.75
C LYS A 120 6.39 -5.38 -8.75
N GLU A 121 5.76 -5.27 -7.58
CA GLU A 121 4.49 -4.58 -7.43
C GLU A 121 4.64 -3.08 -7.75
N LEU A 122 5.66 -2.43 -7.19
CA LEU A 122 5.94 -1.02 -7.49
C LEU A 122 6.19 -0.77 -8.99
N GLU A 123 6.90 -1.67 -9.66
CA GLU A 123 7.11 -1.62 -11.12
C GLU A 123 5.79 -1.83 -11.90
N ALA A 124 4.93 -2.73 -11.44
CA ALA A 124 3.61 -3.00 -12.03
C ALA A 124 2.69 -1.77 -11.93
N VAL A 125 2.66 -1.11 -10.76
CA VAL A 125 1.97 0.16 -10.54
C VAL A 125 2.46 1.23 -11.51
N GLN A 126 3.77 1.46 -11.53
CA GLN A 126 4.37 2.50 -12.35
C GLN A 126 4.02 2.28 -13.82
N ARG A 127 4.22 1.06 -14.32
CA ARG A 127 3.91 0.71 -15.71
C ARG A 127 2.43 0.88 -16.03
N SER A 128 1.55 0.50 -15.11
CA SER A 128 0.11 0.60 -15.31
C SER A 128 -0.35 2.05 -15.47
N ILE A 129 0.19 2.93 -14.64
CA ILE A 129 -0.16 4.35 -14.65
C ILE A 129 0.46 5.07 -15.85
N GLU A 130 1.72 4.78 -16.18
CA GLU A 130 2.41 5.36 -17.33
C GLU A 130 1.74 4.96 -18.66
N THR A 131 1.39 3.69 -18.82
CA THR A 131 0.83 3.15 -20.08
C THR A 131 -0.70 3.24 -20.18
N ALA A 132 -1.39 3.64 -19.10
CA ALA A 132 -2.84 3.61 -18.99
C ALA A 132 -3.48 2.23 -19.18
N THR A 133 -2.68 1.16 -19.09
CA THR A 133 -3.12 -0.23 -19.25
C THR A 133 -2.78 -0.98 -17.96
N PRO A 134 -3.75 -1.61 -17.28
CA PRO A 134 -3.46 -2.40 -16.08
C PRO A 134 -2.47 -3.53 -16.41
N VAL A 135 -1.29 -3.46 -15.81
CA VAL A 135 -0.24 -4.48 -15.84
C VAL A 135 -0.05 -4.95 -14.41
N CYS A 136 -0.53 -6.15 -14.10
CA CYS A 136 -0.35 -6.74 -12.79
C CYS A 136 1.06 -7.28 -12.61
N ARG A 137 1.47 -7.46 -11.35
CA ARG A 137 2.71 -8.16 -11.01
C ARG A 137 2.81 -9.51 -11.73
N PRO A 138 3.96 -9.84 -12.35
CA PRO A 138 4.16 -11.14 -12.99
C PRO A 138 4.05 -12.28 -11.97
N ALA A 139 3.38 -13.37 -12.35
CA ALA A 139 3.50 -14.63 -11.62
C ALA A 139 4.96 -15.10 -11.74
N SER A 140 5.62 -15.27 -10.60
CA SER A 140 6.99 -15.80 -10.50
C SER A 140 7.11 -17.20 -11.08
#